data_AF-A0A8H8CQL7-F1
#
_entry.id   AF-A0A8H8CQL7-F1
#
_cell.length_a   1.000
_cell.length_b   1.000
_cell.length_c   1.000
_cell.angle_alpha   90.00
_cell.angle_beta   90.00
_cell.angle_gamma   90.00
#
_symmetry.space_group_name_H-M   'P 1'
#
loop_
_entity.id
_entity.type
_entity.pdbx_description
1 polymer ?
#
loop_
_entity_poly.entity_id
_entity_poly.type
_entity_poly.pdbx_seq_one_letter_code
_entity_poly.pdbx_strand_id
1 'polypeptide(L)'
;MGALMGGGVGLTIGFIFGSWSIIRGGAGPRGALATLSQYMLSSAATFSFFLSIGSVIRSDSVLASNAVQLKYAPALSVHSRSEGAKLMQARWQAERTRPVPKQ
;
A
#
# COMPACT_ATOMS: atom_id res chain seq x y z
N MET A 1 3.45 4.92 4.45
CA MET A 1 2.59 3.75 4.14
C MET A 1 2.85 2.57 5.07
N GLY A 2 4.10 2.28 5.48
CA GLY A 2 4.43 1.08 6.28
C GLY A 2 3.74 1.00 7.65
N ALA A 3 3.61 2.10 8.39
CA ALA A 3 2.93 2.10 9.69
C ALA A 3 1.45 1.71 9.60
N LEU A 4 0.70 2.26 8.63
CA LEU A 4 -0.72 1.96 8.43
C LEU A 4 -0.94 0.50 7.98
N MET A 5 -0.15 0.01 7.01
CA MET A 5 -0.24 -1.39 6.61
C MET A 5 0.18 -2.34 7.73
N GLY A 6 1.28 -2.04 8.44
CA GLY A 6 1.76 -2.83 9.56
C GLY A 6 0.77 -2.88 10.71
N GLY A 7 0.11 -1.76 11.01
CA GLY A 7 -0.99 -1.71 11.99
C GLY A 7 -2.17 -2.58 11.57
N GLY A 8 -2.62 -2.47 10.30
CA GLY A 8 -3.70 -3.30 9.77
C GLY A 8 -3.39 -4.80 9.86
N VAL A 9 -2.24 -5.24 9.36
CA VAL A 9 -1.81 -6.64 9.40
C VAL A 9 -1.65 -7.13 10.84
N GLY A 10 -1.03 -6.32 11.71
CA GLY A 10 -0.84 -6.67 13.12
C GLY A 10 -2.15 -6.80 13.89
N LEU A 11 -3.15 -5.96 13.61
CA LEU A 11 -4.50 -6.10 14.18
C LEU A 11 -5.15 -7.40 13.73
N THR A 12 -5.07 -7.77 12.45
CA THR A 12 -5.69 -9.01 11.93
C THR A 12 -5.01 -10.26 12.50
N ILE A 13 -3.68 -10.30 12.53
CA ILE A 13 -2.93 -11.42 13.10
C ILE A 13 -3.19 -11.53 14.61
N GLY A 14 -3.18 -10.41 15.32
CA GLY A 14 -3.50 -10.36 16.74
C GLY A 14 -4.95 -10.76 17.04
N PHE A 15 -5.88 -10.49 16.13
CA PHE A 15 -7.26 -10.96 16.25
C PHE A 15 -7.36 -12.48 16.11
N ILE A 16 -6.66 -13.08 15.13
CA ILE A 16 -6.68 -14.53 14.92
C ILE A 16 -6.05 -15.25 16.10
N PHE A 17 -4.83 -14.87 16.51
CA PHE A 17 -4.16 -15.50 17.65
C PHE A 17 -4.85 -15.20 18.98
N GLY A 18 -5.37 -13.99 19.17
CA GLY A 18 -6.12 -13.61 20.36
C GLY A 18 -7.42 -14.42 20.48
N SER A 19 -8.19 -14.54 19.39
CA SER A 19 -9.41 -15.36 19.37
C SER A 19 -9.10 -16.83 19.61
N TRP A 20 -8.04 -17.37 19.00
CA TRP A 20 -7.60 -18.74 19.23
C TRP A 20 -7.19 -18.98 20.70
N SER A 21 -6.47 -18.03 21.29
CA SER A 21 -6.08 -18.10 22.71
C SER A 21 -7.30 -18.09 23.65
N ILE A 22 -8.35 -17.34 23.31
CA ILE A 22 -9.58 -17.27 24.13
C ILE A 22 -10.39 -18.56 24.01
N ILE A 23 -10.52 -19.12 22.80
CA ILE A 23 -11.25 -20.36 22.57
C ILE A 23 -10.55 -21.53 23.28
N ARG A 24 -9.21 -21.54 23.30
CA ARG A 24 -8.44 -22.66 23.86
C ARG A 24 -8.13 -22.51 25.36
N GLY A 25 -7.71 -21.33 25.79
CA GLY A 25 -7.26 -21.04 27.17
C GLY A 25 -8.32 -20.37 28.04
N GLY A 26 -9.49 -20.08 27.47
CA GLY A 26 -10.54 -19.30 28.13
C GLY A 26 -10.31 -17.79 28.04
N ALA A 27 -11.37 -17.05 28.29
CA ALA A 27 -11.31 -15.63 28.58
C ALA A 27 -10.58 -15.48 29.94
N GLY A 28 -9.28 -15.20 29.92
CA GLY A 28 -8.45 -15.07 31.13
C GLY A 28 -9.05 -14.13 32.19
N PRO A 29 -8.40 -13.98 33.36
CA PRO A 29 -8.99 -13.31 34.53
C PRO A 29 -9.43 -11.85 34.30
N ARG A 30 -9.00 -11.22 33.20
CA ARG A 30 -9.36 -9.85 32.79
C ARG A 30 -10.48 -9.79 31.74
N GLY A 31 -11.08 -10.93 31.38
CA GLY A 31 -12.12 -11.05 30.36
C GLY A 31 -11.61 -11.18 28.93
N ALA A 32 -12.46 -11.66 28.02
CA ALA A 32 -12.09 -11.99 26.64
C ALA A 32 -11.59 -10.77 25.86
N LEU A 33 -12.25 -9.63 26.05
CA LEU A 33 -11.94 -8.38 25.36
C LEU A 33 -10.56 -7.82 25.75
N ALA A 34 -10.18 -7.95 27.02
CA ALA A 34 -8.87 -7.51 27.50
C ALA A 34 -7.76 -8.37 26.88
N THR A 35 -7.89 -9.70 26.91
CA THR A 35 -6.90 -10.59 26.29
C THR A 35 -6.82 -10.35 24.78
N LEU A 36 -7.97 -10.28 24.09
CA LEU A 36 -8.03 -10.05 22.65
C LEU A 36 -7.33 -8.74 22.25
N SER A 37 -7.71 -7.64 22.90
CA SER A 37 -7.13 -6.32 22.62
C SER A 37 -5.63 -6.30 22.90
N GLN A 38 -5.14 -7.03 23.90
CA GLN A 38 -3.72 -7.14 24.20
C GLN A 38 -2.92 -7.81 23.07
N TYR A 39 -3.44 -8.93 22.52
CA TYR A 39 -2.84 -9.57 21.35
C TYR A 39 -2.86 -8.67 20.10
N MET A 40 -3.99 -7.98 19.87
CA MET A 40 -4.18 -7.05 18.76
C MET A 40 -3.23 -5.85 18.85
N LEU A 41 -3.20 -5.15 19.99
CA LEU A 41 -2.36 -3.98 20.22
C LEU A 41 -0.88 -4.33 20.18
N SER A 42 -0.47 -5.43 20.84
CA SER A 42 0.95 -5.83 20.85
C SER A 42 1.46 -6.16 19.45
N SER A 43 0.67 -6.89 18.65
CA SER A 43 1.03 -7.25 17.28
C SER A 43 0.99 -6.05 16.35
N ALA A 44 -0.03 -5.18 16.47
CA ALA A 44 -0.13 -3.95 15.70
C ALA A 44 1.03 -2.99 16.00
N ALA A 45 1.43 -2.86 17.27
CA ALA A 45 2.52 -1.98 17.68
C ALA A 45 3.86 -2.41 17.07
N THR A 46 4.21 -3.70 17.13
CA THR A 46 5.49 -4.19 16.61
C THR A 46 5.54 -4.11 15.09
N PHE A 47 4.52 -4.60 14.40
CA PHE A 47 4.49 -4.55 12.94
C PHE A 47 4.43 -3.11 12.42
N SER A 48 3.62 -2.23 13.01
CA SER A 48 3.61 -0.82 12.60
C SER A 48 4.94 -0.12 12.87
N PHE A 49 5.61 -0.40 13.99
CA PHE A 49 6.91 0.18 14.32
C PHE A 49 8.00 -0.22 13.32
N PHE A 50 8.20 -1.53 13.10
CA PHE A 50 9.24 -2.02 12.19
C PHE A 50 8.97 -1.62 10.73
N LEU A 51 7.72 -1.72 10.29
CA LEU A 51 7.38 -1.30 8.92
C LEU A 51 7.40 0.22 8.75
N SER A 52 7.17 1.01 9.81
CA SER A 52 7.37 2.46 9.77
C SER A 52 8.82 2.82 9.49
N ILE A 53 9.76 2.21 10.24
CA ILE A 53 11.20 2.42 10.04
C ILE A 53 11.62 1.96 8.63
N GLY A 54 11.20 0.76 8.21
CA GLY A 54 11.48 0.26 6.86
C GLY A 54 10.89 1.15 5.76
N SER A 55 9.73 1.78 6.01
CA SER A 55 9.13 2.74 5.09
C SER A 55 9.99 3.99 4.96
N VAL A 56 10.57 4.52 6.04
CA VAL A 56 11.43 5.70 6.00
C VAL A 56 12.75 5.38 5.27
N ILE A 57 13.39 4.26 5.61
CA ILE A 57 14.66 3.85 4.98
C ILE A 57 14.48 3.60 3.48
N ARG A 58 13.39 2.92 3.09
CA ARG A 58 13.07 2.68 1.67
C ARG A 58 12.70 3.96 0.93
N SER A 59 12.12 4.95 1.61
CA SER A 59 11.83 6.24 0.99
C SER A 59 13.10 6.99 0.57
N ASP A 60 14.17 6.92 1.36
CA ASP A 60 15.48 7.50 1.00
C ASP A 60 16.09 6.79 -0.23
N SER A 61 16.01 5.46 -0.28
CA SER A 61 16.54 4.70 -1.41
C SER A 61 15.76 4.91 -2.70
N VAL A 62 14.44 5.15 -2.64
CA VAL A 62 13.65 5.51 -3.82
C VAL A 62 14.05 6.88 -4.37
N LEU A 63 14.37 7.86 -3.52
CA LEU A 63 14.83 9.17 -3.98
C LEU A 63 16.22 9.08 -4.66
N ALA A 64 17.14 8.33 -4.06
CA ALA A 64 18.46 8.05 -4.64
C ALA A 64 18.34 7.21 -5.94
N SER A 65 17.48 6.20 -5.96
CA SER A 65 17.24 5.36 -7.14
C SER A 65 16.57 6.13 -8.27
N ASN A 66 15.62 7.03 -7.97
CA ASN A 66 15.02 7.91 -8.96
C ASN A 66 16.04 8.91 -9.52
N ALA A 67 16.94 9.46 -8.69
CA ALA A 67 17.99 10.36 -9.14
C ALA A 67 19.06 9.66 -10.00
N VAL A 68 19.40 8.40 -9.67
CA VAL A 68 20.28 7.55 -10.48
C VAL A 68 19.58 7.11 -11.76
N GLN A 69 18.31 6.73 -11.69
CA GLN A 69 17.50 6.38 -12.85
C GLN A 69 17.32 7.58 -13.79
N LEU A 70 17.18 8.81 -13.29
CA LEU A 70 17.16 10.01 -14.14
C LEU A 70 18.49 10.27 -14.85
N LYS A 71 19.61 9.85 -14.27
CA LYS A 71 20.95 9.95 -14.86
C LYS A 71 21.26 8.86 -15.90
N TYR A 72 20.60 7.70 -15.81
CA TYR A 72 20.88 6.53 -16.68
C TYR A 72 19.69 6.06 -17.54
N ALA A 73 18.49 6.63 -17.40
CA ALA A 73 17.34 6.27 -18.22
C ALA A 73 17.38 7.00 -19.57
N PRO A 74 17.42 6.29 -20.71
CA PRO A 74 17.15 6.90 -21.99
C PRO A 74 15.67 7.28 -22.04
N ALA A 75 15.34 8.55 -21.78
CA ALA A 75 14.09 9.22 -22.11
C ALA A 75 12.79 8.38 -22.10
N LEU A 76 12.63 7.42 -21.18
CA LEU A 76 11.41 6.64 -21.05
C LEU A 76 10.52 7.42 -20.09
N SER A 77 9.96 8.50 -20.64
CA SER A 77 8.93 9.35 -20.03
C SER A 77 7.82 8.46 -19.47
N VAL A 78 7.83 8.27 -18.16
CA VAL A 78 6.72 7.70 -17.40
C VAL A 78 5.61 8.75 -17.47
N HIS A 79 4.77 8.65 -18.49
CA HIS A 79 3.62 9.53 -18.65
C HIS A 79 2.68 9.29 -17.48
N SER A 80 2.35 10.36 -16.75
CA SER A 80 1.40 10.30 -15.65
C SER A 80 0.05 9.76 -16.16
N ARG A 81 -0.69 8.99 -15.36
CA ARG A 81 -1.99 8.43 -15.80
C ARG A 81 -2.96 9.52 -16.29
N SER A 82 -2.85 10.74 -15.75
CA SER A 82 -3.62 11.91 -16.22
C SER A 82 -3.20 12.39 -17.61
N GLU A 83 -1.93 12.24 -17.96
CA GLU A 83 -1.36 12.59 -19.26
C GLU A 83 -1.74 11.55 -20.32
N GLY A 84 -1.75 10.27 -19.95
CA GLY A 84 -2.28 9.19 -20.79
C GLY A 84 -3.77 9.37 -21.11
N ALA A 85 -4.58 9.81 -20.14
CA ALA A 85 -6.01 10.09 -20.36
C ALA A 85 -6.23 11.24 -21.35
N LYS A 86 -5.41 12.31 -21.26
CA LYS A 86 -5.47 13.45 -22.20
C LYS A 86 -5.07 13.04 -23.61
N LEU A 87 -4.03 12.22 -23.76
CA LEU A 87 -3.60 11.69 -25.06
C LEU A 87 -4.67 10.80 -25.70
N MET A 88 -5.36 9.98 -24.91
CA MET A 88 -6.49 9.17 -25.39
C MET A 88 -7.67 10.03 -25.85
N GLN A 89 -8.03 11.06 -25.09
CA GLN A 89 -9.09 11.99 -25.49
C GLN A 89 -8.74 12.77 -26.75
N ALA A 90 -7.48 13.23 -26.89
CA ALA A 90 -7.01 13.92 -28.08
C ALA A 90 -7.06 13.01 -29.33
N ARG A 91 -6.65 11.74 -29.20
CA ARG A 91 -6.76 10.76 -30.30
C ARG A 91 -8.21 10.44 -30.67
N TRP A 92 -9.09 10.30 -29.68
CA TRP A 92 -10.50 10.05 -29.92
C TRP A 92 -11.19 11.20 -30.66
N GLN A 93 -10.84 12.44 -30.31
CA GLN A 93 -11.34 13.62 -31.01
C GLN A 93 -10.84 13.67 -32.47
N ALA A 94 -9.57 13.33 -32.70
CA ALA A 94 -9.00 13.27 -34.05
C ALA A 94 -9.69 12.20 -34.93
N GLU A 95 -10.07 11.06 -34.37
CA GLU A 95 -10.78 9.99 -35.09
C GLU A 95 -12.20 10.43 -35.49
N ARG A 96 -12.88 11.27 -34.69
CA ARG A 96 -14.21 11.80 -35.02
C ARG A 96 -14.22 12.81 -36.17
N THR A 97 -13.09 13.45 -36.43
CA THR A 97 -12.92 14.41 -37.54
C THR A 97 -12.44 13.77 -38.83
N ARG A 98 -12.15 12.46 -38.85
CA ARG A 98 -11.79 11.76 -40.09
C ARG A 98 -13.05 11.54 -40.94
N PRO A 99 -13.14 12.14 -42.14
CA PRO A 99 -14.24 11.85 -43.04
C PRO A 99 -14.12 10.39 -43.52
N VAL A 100 -15.16 9.60 -43.26
CA VAL A 100 -15.27 8.22 -43.75
C VAL A 100 -15.23 8.25 -45.28
N PRO A 101 -14.28 7.57 -45.94
CA PRO A 101 -14.28 7.49 -47.40
C PRO A 101 -15.50 6.65 -47.82
N LYS A 102 -16.46 7.31 -48.48
CA LYS A 102 -17.55 6.61 -49.17
C LYS A 102 -16.94 5.87 -50.37
N GLN A 103 -16.97 4.54 -50.32
CA GLN A 103 -16.88 3.69 -51.53
C GLN A 103 -18.14 3.87 -52.37
#